data_AF-A0A6J0SSY7-F1
#
_entry.id   AF-A0A6J0SSY7-F1
#
_cell.length_a   1.000
_cell.length_b   1.000
_cell.length_c   1.000
_cell.angle_alpha   90.00
_cell.angle_beta   90.00
_cell.angle_gamma   90.00
#
_symmetry.space_group_name_H-M   'P 1'
#
loop_
_entity.id
_entity.type
_entity.pdbx_description
1 polymer ?
#
loop_
_entity_poly.entity_id
_entity_poly.type
_entity_poly.pdbx_seq_one_letter_code
_entity_poly.pdbx_strand_id
1 'polypeptide(L)'
;MSGEEEGPTGEDGAGQCPVRAAIDHLCQELNLDVSSAAEALRDFTALRGTYSLEGDTVHWLACALYVACRKSIIPTVGSGLMEGNCVSLTTILRSAKLSLIQFFSKMKKWMDMSNISCEFRERVERLERNFEVSTVIFKKFTPIFLDIFKNPYEEQPKIQRSRKQRRVPCSVKDLFNFCWTLFVYTKGNFSMIGDDLVNSYHLLLCCLDLIFANALLCPYKKDLLNQSFKGLPEDFQISDFRTSEGPPCIIATLCELHDGLLVEAKGIKEHYFKPYIY
;
A
#
# COMPACT_ATOMS: atom_id res chain seq x y z
N MET A 1 67.66 29.96 7.20
CA MET A 1 67.40 29.88 5.75
C MET A 1 67.34 28.40 5.43
N SER A 2 66.29 27.65 5.79
CA SER A 2 64.84 27.88 5.62
C SER A 2 64.41 27.84 4.15
N GLY A 3 63.70 26.77 3.80
CA GLY A 3 62.76 26.62 2.68
C GLY A 3 63.37 26.15 1.36
N GLU A 4 62.79 25.21 0.60
CA GLU A 4 61.63 24.33 0.79
C GLU A 4 61.62 23.37 -0.42
N GLU A 5 61.34 22.08 -0.18
CA GLU A 5 61.10 21.07 -1.22
C GLU A 5 59.68 21.24 -1.77
N GLU A 6 59.52 21.34 -3.09
CA GLU A 6 58.22 21.22 -3.75
C GLU A 6 58.08 19.85 -4.43
N GLY A 7 57.05 19.13 -3.99
CA GLY A 7 56.36 18.07 -4.72
C GLY A 7 55.33 17.38 -3.82
N PRO A 8 54.32 16.70 -4.36
CA PRO A 8 53.40 17.07 -5.44
C PRO A 8 51.95 17.17 -4.91
N THR A 9 51.14 18.10 -5.43
CA THR A 9 49.69 18.11 -5.19
C THR A 9 49.00 17.08 -6.08
N GLY A 10 48.79 15.87 -5.53
CA GLY A 10 47.88 14.88 -6.11
C GLY A 10 46.43 15.26 -5.81
N GLU A 11 45.68 15.54 -6.88
CA GLU A 11 44.23 15.73 -6.85
C GLU A 11 43.52 14.42 -6.53
N ASP A 12 42.77 14.39 -5.42
CA ASP A 12 41.88 13.26 -5.09
C ASP A 12 40.57 13.75 -4.43
N GLY A 13 40.00 14.85 -4.94
CA GLY A 13 38.89 15.58 -4.29
C GLY A 13 37.55 15.69 -5.04
N ALA A 14 37.45 15.27 -6.31
CA ALA A 14 36.32 15.68 -7.16
C ALA A 14 35.09 14.74 -7.15
N GLY A 15 35.20 13.51 -6.61
CA GLY A 15 34.12 12.50 -6.66
C GLY A 15 33.08 12.56 -5.54
N GLN A 16 33.29 13.38 -4.50
CA GLN A 16 32.49 13.40 -3.27
C GLN A 16 31.33 14.42 -3.26
N CYS A 17 31.37 15.43 -4.15
CA CYS A 17 30.40 16.53 -4.18
C CYS A 17 28.97 16.15 -4.68
N PRO A 18 28.79 15.31 -5.72
CA PRO A 18 27.46 15.03 -6.26
C PRO A 18 26.57 14.19 -5.33
N VAL A 19 27.17 13.22 -4.62
CA VAL A 19 26.46 12.32 -3.70
C VAL A 19 25.98 13.10 -2.48
N ARG A 20 26.81 14.01 -1.97
CA ARG A 20 26.47 14.84 -0.82
C ARG A 20 25.36 15.84 -1.16
N ALA A 21 25.41 16.47 -2.33
CA ALA A 21 24.31 17.30 -2.80
C ALA A 21 23.00 16.50 -2.96
N ALA A 22 23.07 15.26 -3.45
CA ALA A 22 21.90 14.40 -3.59
C ALA A 22 21.30 14.00 -2.24
N ILE A 23 22.12 13.64 -1.25
CA ILE A 23 21.61 13.30 0.08
C ILE A 23 21.05 14.54 0.79
N ASP A 24 21.69 15.71 0.66
CA ASP A 24 21.21 16.95 1.25
C ASP A 24 19.85 17.34 0.68
N HIS A 25 19.66 17.21 -0.65
CA HIS A 25 18.36 17.41 -1.30
C HIS A 25 17.30 16.44 -0.77
N LEU A 26 17.63 15.14 -0.66
CA LEU A 26 16.71 14.15 -0.09
C LEU A 26 16.37 14.46 1.37
N CYS A 27 17.33 14.94 2.16
CA CYS A 27 17.10 15.28 3.57
C CYS A 27 16.17 16.49 3.73
N GLN A 28 16.31 17.49 2.87
CA GLN A 28 15.42 18.65 2.85
C GLN A 28 13.98 18.26 2.46
N GLU A 29 13.82 17.47 1.39
CA GLU A 29 12.51 17.00 0.94
C GLU A 29 11.79 16.13 1.97
N LEU A 30 12.55 15.31 2.70
CA LEU A 30 12.01 14.33 3.64
C LEU A 30 11.93 14.87 5.08
N ASN A 31 12.40 16.08 5.36
CA ASN A 31 12.60 16.64 6.70
C ASN A 31 13.32 15.66 7.64
N LEU A 32 14.36 15.00 7.12
CA LEU A 32 15.13 14.00 7.85
C LEU A 32 15.99 14.64 8.93
N ASP A 33 16.08 13.97 10.07
CA ASP A 33 17.03 14.37 11.10
C ASP A 33 18.49 14.14 10.65
N VAL A 34 19.39 14.98 11.16
CA VAL A 34 20.80 14.99 10.79
C VAL A 34 21.50 13.67 11.13
N SER A 35 21.07 12.96 12.18
CA SER A 35 21.70 11.71 12.60
C SER A 35 21.38 10.56 11.63
N SER A 36 20.11 10.41 11.23
CA SER A 36 19.69 9.42 10.23
C SER A 36 20.33 9.68 8.86
N ALA A 37 20.40 10.96 8.46
CA ALA A 37 21.06 11.38 7.22
C ALA A 37 22.56 11.02 7.22
N ALA A 38 23.25 11.31 8.34
CA ALA A 38 24.66 11.00 8.50
C ALA A 38 24.91 9.49 8.51
N GLU A 39 24.05 8.70 9.16
CA GLU A 39 24.13 7.23 9.13
C GLU A 39 23.98 6.68 7.71
N ALA A 40 22.95 7.11 6.99
CA ALA A 40 22.74 6.69 5.60
C ALA A 40 23.94 7.03 4.70
N LEU A 41 24.53 8.22 4.86
CA LEU A 41 25.71 8.62 4.08
C LEU A 41 26.94 7.77 4.42
N ARG A 42 27.15 7.45 5.71
CA ARG A 42 28.24 6.59 6.15
C ARG A 42 28.11 5.19 5.57
N ASP A 43 26.94 4.56 5.73
CA ASP A 43 26.67 3.21 5.23
C ASP A 43 26.81 3.14 3.70
N PHE A 44 26.28 4.14 2.99
CA PHE A 44 26.44 4.25 1.53
C PHE A 44 27.90 4.35 1.11
N THR A 45 28.67 5.23 1.76
CA THR A 45 30.08 5.45 1.39
C THR A 45 30.93 4.20 1.68
N ALA A 46 30.67 3.51 2.80
CA ALA A 46 31.35 2.26 3.14
C ALA A 46 31.08 1.16 2.10
N LEU A 47 29.82 0.99 1.69
CA LEU A 47 29.44 0.00 0.67
C LEU A 47 30.01 0.35 -0.70
N ARG A 48 29.99 1.62 -1.10
CA ARG A 48 30.58 2.08 -2.37
C ARG A 48 32.09 1.87 -2.43
N GLY A 49 32.78 1.90 -1.29
CA GLY A 49 34.21 1.58 -1.20
C GLY A 49 34.51 0.09 -1.38
N THR A 50 33.54 -0.79 -1.11
CA THR A 50 33.73 -2.25 -1.15
C THR A 50 33.13 -2.90 -2.40
N TYR A 51 32.01 -2.35 -2.91
CA TYR A 51 31.21 -2.91 -3.98
C TYR A 51 30.98 -1.91 -5.11
N SER A 52 30.85 -2.41 -6.34
CA SER A 52 30.41 -1.61 -7.49
C SER A 52 28.89 -1.44 -7.45
N LEU A 53 28.42 -0.24 -7.10
CA LEU A 53 26.99 0.09 -7.03
C LEU A 53 26.45 0.51 -8.40
N GLU A 54 25.95 -0.45 -9.19
CA GLU A 54 25.46 -0.20 -10.55
C GLU A 54 24.12 0.57 -10.61
N GLY A 55 23.97 1.41 -11.64
CA GLY A 55 22.78 2.20 -11.93
C GLY A 55 22.76 3.55 -11.21
N ASP A 56 21.57 4.08 -10.93
CA ASP A 56 21.40 5.40 -10.32
C ASP A 56 21.84 5.41 -8.83
N THR A 57 22.76 6.32 -8.51
CA THR A 57 23.27 6.59 -7.17
C THR A 57 22.19 7.00 -6.17
N VAL A 58 21.21 7.80 -6.60
CA VAL A 58 20.12 8.30 -5.76
C VAL A 58 19.26 7.13 -5.27
N HIS A 59 19.09 6.09 -6.09
CA HIS A 59 18.33 4.90 -5.70
C HIS A 59 19.03 4.10 -4.58
N TRP A 60 20.37 4.04 -4.62
CA TRP A 60 21.14 3.39 -3.56
C TRP A 60 21.12 4.21 -2.26
N LEU A 61 21.19 5.53 -2.37
CA LEU A 61 20.97 6.43 -1.23
C LEU A 61 19.56 6.26 -0.63
N ALA A 62 18.53 6.05 -1.45
CA ALA A 62 17.18 5.77 -0.98
C ALA A 62 17.10 4.46 -0.16
N CYS A 63 17.82 3.41 -0.57
CA CYS A 63 17.95 2.18 0.21
C CYS A 63 18.65 2.45 1.56
N ALA A 64 19.78 3.16 1.54
CA ALA A 64 20.52 3.54 2.75
C ALA A 64 19.66 4.33 3.73
N LEU A 65 18.94 5.34 3.22
CA LEU A 65 18.01 6.16 3.99
C LEU A 65 16.88 5.33 4.59
N TYR A 66 16.28 4.42 3.82
CA TYR A 66 15.23 3.57 4.34
C TYR A 66 15.72 2.69 5.51
N VAL A 67 16.94 2.14 5.41
CA VAL A 67 17.55 1.38 6.52
C VAL A 67 17.78 2.27 7.74
N ALA A 68 18.47 3.40 7.58
CA ALA A 68 18.78 4.33 8.67
C ALA A 68 17.50 4.84 9.35
N CYS A 69 16.49 5.23 8.58
CA CYS A 69 15.21 5.70 9.09
C CYS A 69 14.44 4.66 9.88
N ARG A 70 14.67 3.37 9.65
CA ARG A 70 13.98 2.27 10.33
C ARG A 70 14.77 1.70 11.50
N LYS A 71 16.09 1.92 11.54
CA LYS A 71 16.95 1.65 12.70
C LYS A 71 16.88 2.76 13.76
N SER A 72 16.62 4.00 13.34
CA SER A 72 16.52 5.15 14.23
C SER A 72 15.39 4.95 15.26
N ILE A 73 15.66 5.27 16.52
CA ILE A 73 14.69 5.19 17.61
C ILE A 73 14.39 6.63 18.07
N ILE A 74 13.13 7.07 17.92
CA ILE A 74 12.69 8.38 18.39
C ILE A 74 12.00 8.22 19.77
N PRO A 75 12.42 8.97 20.80
CA PRO A 75 11.66 9.07 22.05
C PRO A 75 10.33 9.83 21.80
N THR A 76 9.19 9.24 22.14
CA THR A 76 7.89 9.93 22.09
C THR A 76 7.58 10.63 23.41
N VAL A 77 6.83 11.74 23.35
CA VAL A 77 6.30 12.44 24.54
C VAL A 77 5.31 11.52 25.26
N GLY A 78 5.80 10.80 26.26
CA GLY A 78 5.04 9.77 26.99
C GLY A 78 5.72 8.41 27.02
N SER A 79 7.03 8.34 27.35
CA SER A 79 7.72 7.09 27.72
C SER A 79 7.58 5.92 26.72
N GLY A 80 7.49 6.20 25.42
CA GLY A 80 7.52 5.19 24.37
C GLY A 80 8.73 5.42 23.46
N LEU A 81 9.65 4.46 23.38
CA LEU A 81 10.63 4.43 22.30
C LEU A 81 9.90 3.98 21.03
N MET A 82 9.82 4.85 20.02
CA MET A 82 9.25 4.48 18.72
C MET A 82 10.39 4.14 17.75
N GLU A 83 10.39 2.92 17.23
CA GLU A 83 11.27 2.57 16.09
C GLU A 83 10.80 3.32 14.84
N GLY A 84 11.64 4.25 14.38
CA GLY A 84 11.61 4.82 13.05
C GLY A 84 11.42 6.34 13.00
N ASN A 85 12.00 6.97 11.97
CA ASN A 85 12.02 8.43 11.79
C ASN A 85 10.71 9.05 11.25
N CYS A 86 9.56 8.39 11.41
CA CYS A 86 8.26 8.77 10.83
C CYS A 86 8.22 9.03 9.30
N VAL A 87 9.33 8.86 8.57
CA VAL A 87 9.38 8.98 7.12
C VAL A 87 8.82 7.72 6.48
N SER A 88 7.77 7.87 5.67
CA SER A 88 7.18 6.74 4.95
C SER A 88 8.06 6.33 3.76
N LEU A 89 8.06 5.03 3.46
CA LEU A 89 8.72 4.50 2.26
C LEU A 89 8.23 5.23 1.00
N THR A 90 6.93 5.51 0.89
CA THR A 90 6.34 6.17 -0.28
C THR A 90 6.91 7.56 -0.52
N THR A 91 7.23 8.32 0.53
CA THR A 91 7.86 9.64 0.39
C THR A 91 9.31 9.51 -0.07
N ILE A 92 10.10 8.59 0.54
CA ILE A 92 11.48 8.31 0.12
C ILE A 92 11.54 7.97 -1.37
N LEU A 93 10.68 7.04 -1.80
CA LEU A 93 10.63 6.58 -3.19
C LEU A 93 10.22 7.68 -4.17
N ARG A 94 9.27 8.54 -3.79
CA ARG A 94 8.85 9.68 -4.62
C ARG A 94 9.99 10.68 -4.81
N SER A 95 10.67 11.06 -3.73
CA SER A 95 11.80 12.01 -3.79
C SER A 95 12.98 11.44 -4.60
N ALA A 96 13.21 10.13 -4.53
CA ALA A 96 14.22 9.44 -5.30
C ALA A 96 13.80 9.06 -6.74
N LYS A 97 12.54 9.32 -7.13
CA LYS A 97 11.94 8.85 -8.41
C LYS A 97 12.11 7.35 -8.65
N LEU A 98 12.12 6.57 -7.57
CA LEU A 98 12.34 5.13 -7.57
C LEU A 98 11.01 4.40 -7.48
N SER A 99 10.70 3.52 -8.45
CA SER A 99 9.48 2.70 -8.34
C SER A 99 9.62 1.66 -7.21
N LEU A 100 8.49 1.25 -6.63
CA LEU A 100 8.48 0.28 -5.53
C LEU A 100 9.08 -1.09 -5.93
N ILE A 101 8.88 -1.51 -7.19
CA ILE A 101 9.48 -2.75 -7.73
C ILE A 101 11.01 -2.61 -7.82
N GLN A 102 11.51 -1.49 -8.36
CA GLN A 102 12.95 -1.23 -8.44
C GLN A 102 13.56 -1.12 -7.04
N PHE A 103 12.83 -0.55 -6.08
CA PHE A 103 13.25 -0.50 -4.69
C PHE A 103 13.48 -1.90 -4.13
N PHE A 104 12.52 -2.83 -4.21
CA PHE A 104 12.72 -4.18 -3.68
C PHE A 104 13.91 -4.90 -4.32
N SER A 105 14.09 -4.77 -5.63
CA SER A 105 15.25 -5.33 -6.34
C SER A 105 16.59 -4.77 -5.82
N LYS A 106 16.70 -3.45 -5.65
CA LYS A 106 17.92 -2.82 -5.11
C LYS A 106 18.10 -3.08 -3.61
N MET A 107 17.01 -3.10 -2.86
CA MET A 107 17.01 -3.32 -1.42
C MET A 107 17.51 -4.73 -1.07
N LYS A 108 17.12 -5.75 -1.84
CA LYS A 108 17.67 -7.12 -1.70
C LYS A 108 19.19 -7.10 -1.83
N LYS A 109 19.72 -6.54 -2.93
CA LYS A 109 21.17 -6.40 -3.13
C LYS A 109 21.82 -5.63 -1.99
N TRP A 110 21.21 -4.53 -1.55
CA TRP A 110 21.70 -3.74 -0.42
C TRP A 110 21.80 -4.59 0.85
N MET A 111 20.74 -5.33 1.21
CA MET A 111 20.73 -6.23 2.37
C MET A 111 21.71 -7.40 2.25
N ASP A 112 22.06 -7.83 1.03
CA ASP A 112 23.05 -8.88 0.82
C ASP A 112 24.49 -8.35 0.96
N MET A 113 24.72 -7.10 0.55
CA MET A 113 26.02 -6.44 0.67
C MET A 113 26.27 -5.88 2.08
N SER A 114 25.21 -5.50 2.80
CA SER A 114 25.27 -4.97 4.16
C SER A 114 24.83 -6.03 5.15
N ASN A 115 25.59 -6.23 6.24
CA ASN A 115 25.28 -7.23 7.26
C ASN A 115 24.09 -6.81 8.14
N ILE A 116 22.91 -6.64 7.54
CA ILE A 116 21.66 -6.23 8.18
C ILE A 116 21.05 -7.41 8.95
N SER A 117 20.36 -7.11 10.06
CA SER A 117 19.73 -8.14 10.89
C SER A 117 18.69 -8.97 10.14
N CYS A 118 18.59 -10.25 10.49
CA CYS A 118 17.59 -11.16 9.93
C CYS A 118 16.16 -10.62 10.11
N GLU A 119 15.87 -10.05 11.28
CA GLU A 119 14.58 -9.44 11.57
C GLU A 119 14.21 -8.31 10.60
N PHE A 120 15.17 -7.43 10.28
CA PHE A 120 14.92 -6.35 9.31
C PHE A 120 14.67 -6.91 7.91
N ARG A 121 15.45 -7.91 7.50
CA ARG A 121 15.27 -8.59 6.22
C ARG A 121 13.86 -9.18 6.10
N GLU A 122 13.39 -9.90 7.12
CA GLU A 122 12.03 -10.44 7.17
C GLU A 122 10.96 -9.35 7.08
N ARG A 123 11.16 -8.19 7.73
CA ARG A 123 10.24 -7.04 7.64
C ARG A 123 10.15 -6.51 6.20
N VAL A 124 11.26 -6.43 5.46
CA VAL A 124 11.29 -5.98 4.06
C VAL A 124 10.67 -7.03 3.12
N GLU A 125 10.98 -8.30 3.30
CA GLU A 125 10.42 -9.39 2.51
C GLU A 125 8.90 -9.52 2.70
N ARG A 126 8.42 -9.35 3.94
CA ARG A 126 6.98 -9.29 4.22
C ARG A 126 6.32 -8.09 3.53
N LEU A 127 6.97 -6.93 3.52
CA LEU A 127 6.46 -5.75 2.82
C LEU A 127 6.34 -5.99 1.30
N GLU A 128 7.33 -6.65 0.70
CA GLU A 128 7.32 -7.04 -0.72
C GLU A 128 6.19 -8.02 -1.02
N ARG A 129 6.08 -9.11 -0.26
CA ARG A 129 5.00 -10.10 -0.40
C ARG A 129 3.63 -9.45 -0.26
N ASN A 130 3.46 -8.56 0.72
CA ASN A 130 2.20 -7.87 0.95
C ASN A 130 1.82 -6.99 -0.25
N PHE A 131 2.80 -6.31 -0.86
CA PHE A 131 2.61 -5.52 -2.07
C PHE A 131 2.23 -6.39 -3.28
N GLU A 132 2.91 -7.52 -3.48
CA GLU A 132 2.63 -8.48 -4.55
C GLU A 132 1.20 -9.01 -4.46
N VAL A 133 0.81 -9.51 -3.27
CA VAL A 133 -0.56 -9.98 -3.00
C VAL A 133 -1.57 -8.87 -3.29
N SER A 134 -1.41 -7.68 -2.70
CA SER A 134 -2.33 -6.56 -2.93
C SER A 134 -2.44 -6.18 -4.41
N THR A 135 -1.34 -6.25 -5.17
CA THR A 135 -1.34 -5.93 -6.59
C THR A 135 -2.14 -6.95 -7.40
N VAL A 136 -1.99 -8.24 -7.12
CA VAL A 136 -2.77 -9.30 -7.78
C VAL A 136 -4.25 -9.20 -7.42
N ILE A 137 -4.57 -8.96 -6.14
CA ILE A 137 -5.94 -8.82 -5.67
C ILE A 137 -6.60 -7.57 -6.28
N PHE A 138 -5.91 -6.43 -6.39
CA PHE A 138 -6.47 -5.23 -7.02
C PHE A 138 -6.85 -5.46 -8.49
N LYS A 139 -6.04 -6.24 -9.23
CA LYS A 139 -6.35 -6.64 -10.61
C LYS A 139 -7.63 -7.49 -10.69
N LYS A 140 -7.89 -8.33 -9.68
CA LYS A 140 -9.13 -9.13 -9.58
C LYS A 140 -10.31 -8.31 -9.08
N PHE A 141 -10.09 -7.36 -8.17
CA PHE A 141 -11.11 -6.50 -7.60
C PHE A 141 -11.89 -5.72 -8.66
N THR A 142 -11.19 -5.13 -9.63
CA THR A 142 -11.83 -4.28 -10.65
C THR A 142 -12.93 -5.01 -11.45
N PRO A 143 -12.68 -6.15 -12.13
CA PRO A 143 -13.73 -6.85 -12.87
C PRO A 143 -14.85 -7.37 -11.96
N ILE A 144 -14.53 -7.89 -10.77
CA ILE A 144 -15.55 -8.37 -9.83
C ILE A 144 -16.46 -7.22 -9.38
N PHE A 145 -15.88 -6.06 -9.10
CA PHE A 145 -16.66 -4.87 -8.72
C PHE A 145 -17.59 -4.44 -9.86
N LEU A 146 -17.13 -4.47 -11.11
CA LEU A 146 -17.94 -4.09 -12.29
C LEU A 146 -19.08 -5.09 -12.58
N ASP A 147 -18.92 -6.34 -12.17
CA ASP A 147 -20.00 -7.32 -12.29
C ASP A 147 -21.14 -7.01 -11.30
N ILE A 148 -20.81 -6.49 -10.11
CA ILE A 148 -21.78 -6.21 -9.03
C ILE A 148 -22.34 -4.78 -9.11
N PHE A 149 -21.50 -3.80 -9.43
CA PHE A 149 -21.79 -2.37 -9.41
C PHE A 149 -21.58 -1.74 -10.79
N LYS A 150 -22.16 -0.56 -10.99
CA LYS A 150 -21.92 0.20 -12.23
C LYS A 150 -20.45 0.58 -12.38
N ASN A 151 -20.08 1.00 -13.59
CA ASN A 151 -18.73 1.45 -13.86
C ASN A 151 -18.43 2.80 -13.17
N PRO A 152 -17.46 2.90 -12.24
CA PRO A 152 -17.13 4.15 -11.55
C PRO A 152 -16.51 5.21 -12.48
N TYR A 153 -16.07 4.83 -13.70
CA TYR A 153 -15.47 5.73 -14.68
C TYR A 153 -16.45 6.27 -15.73
N GLU A 154 -17.69 5.75 -15.77
CA GLU A 154 -18.76 6.19 -16.68
C GLU A 154 -19.71 7.21 -16.05
N GLU A 155 -19.52 7.58 -14.78
CA GLU A 155 -20.33 8.60 -14.13
C GLU A 155 -20.18 9.96 -14.83
N GLN A 156 -21.21 10.38 -15.56
CA GLN A 156 -21.29 11.74 -16.09
C GLN A 156 -21.29 12.75 -14.92
N PRO A 157 -20.59 13.89 -15.05
CA PRO A 157 -20.60 14.91 -14.01
C PRO A 157 -22.04 15.41 -13.81
N LYS A 158 -22.64 15.05 -12.67
CA LYS A 158 -23.97 15.54 -12.30
C LYS A 158 -23.91 17.06 -12.26
N ILE A 159 -24.64 17.72 -13.18
CA ILE A 159 -24.78 19.17 -13.25
C ILE A 159 -25.12 19.68 -11.85
N GLN A 160 -24.24 20.53 -11.29
CA GLN A 160 -24.39 21.08 -9.95
C GLN A 160 -25.68 21.88 -9.86
N ARG A 161 -26.75 21.28 -9.31
CA ARG A 161 -27.95 22.02 -8.92
C ARG A 161 -27.71 22.62 -7.52
N SER A 162 -27.74 23.95 -7.48
CA SER A 162 -27.67 24.92 -6.37
C SER A 162 -27.64 24.41 -4.92
N ARG A 163 -26.74 25.04 -4.13
CA ARG A 163 -26.56 24.97 -2.68
C ARG A 163 -27.89 25.03 -1.90
N LYS A 164 -28.39 23.87 -1.50
CA LYS A 164 -28.90 23.65 -0.15
C LYS A 164 -28.26 22.37 0.37
N GLN A 165 -27.97 22.35 1.65
CA GLN A 165 -27.23 21.36 2.45
C GLN A 165 -27.79 19.92 2.31
N ARG A 166 -27.73 19.36 1.11
CA ARG A 166 -28.13 17.99 0.79
C ARG A 166 -26.87 17.15 0.94
N ARG A 167 -26.89 16.16 1.83
CA ARG A 167 -25.80 15.18 1.97
C ARG A 167 -25.42 14.70 0.57
N VAL A 168 -24.15 14.85 0.19
CA VAL A 168 -23.65 14.39 -1.10
C VAL A 168 -23.94 12.89 -1.16
N PRO A 169 -24.75 12.41 -2.12
CA PRO A 169 -25.04 10.99 -2.21
C PRO A 169 -23.75 10.25 -2.55
N CYS A 170 -23.39 9.21 -1.78
CA CYS A 170 -22.30 8.28 -2.10
C CYS A 170 -22.34 7.85 -3.57
N SER A 171 -21.27 8.13 -4.32
CA SER A 171 -21.13 7.75 -5.73
C SER A 171 -20.64 6.30 -5.87
N VAL A 172 -20.72 5.75 -7.09
CA VAL A 172 -20.12 4.44 -7.39
C VAL A 172 -18.61 4.48 -7.19
N LYS A 173 -17.98 5.62 -7.51
CA LYS A 173 -16.55 5.84 -7.28
C LYS A 173 -16.18 5.86 -5.79
N ASP A 174 -17.00 6.46 -4.95
CA ASP A 174 -16.80 6.43 -3.50
C ASP A 174 -16.91 4.99 -2.97
N LEU A 175 -17.86 4.21 -3.50
CA LEU A 175 -18.04 2.81 -3.15
C LEU A 175 -16.84 1.95 -3.56
N PHE A 176 -16.31 2.16 -4.77
CA PHE A 176 -15.10 1.48 -5.26
C PHE A 176 -13.91 1.75 -4.34
N ASN A 177 -13.66 3.02 -4.02
CA ASN A 177 -12.59 3.42 -3.12
C ASN A 177 -12.79 2.85 -1.72
N PHE A 178 -14.00 2.95 -1.17
CA PHE A 178 -14.33 2.42 0.15
C PHE A 178 -14.14 0.91 0.23
N CYS A 179 -14.59 0.15 -0.79
CA CYS A 179 -14.38 -1.30 -0.84
C CYS A 179 -12.91 -1.68 -0.80
N TRP A 180 -12.09 -0.99 -1.61
CA TRP A 180 -10.67 -1.24 -1.63
C TRP A 180 -10.00 -0.86 -0.31
N THR A 181 -10.36 0.29 0.26
CA THR A 181 -9.85 0.74 1.56
C THR A 181 -10.23 -0.23 2.68
N LEU A 182 -11.48 -0.70 2.71
CA LEU A 182 -11.94 -1.70 3.67
C LEU A 182 -11.11 -2.98 3.56
N PHE A 183 -10.92 -3.48 2.34
CA PHE A 183 -10.08 -4.66 2.10
C PHE A 183 -8.66 -4.45 2.63
N VAL A 184 -7.97 -3.36 2.23
CA VAL A 184 -6.59 -3.08 2.66
C VAL A 184 -6.50 -2.96 4.18
N TYR A 185 -7.48 -2.30 4.80
CA TYR A 185 -7.53 -2.12 6.24
C TYR A 185 -7.72 -3.45 6.97
N THR A 186 -8.75 -4.23 6.62
CA THR A 186 -9.00 -5.53 7.24
C THR A 186 -7.84 -6.50 7.03
N LYS A 187 -7.29 -6.54 5.82
CA LYS A 187 -6.10 -7.34 5.46
C LYS A 187 -4.91 -7.04 6.38
N GLY A 188 -4.67 -5.76 6.68
CA GLY A 188 -3.57 -5.32 7.53
C GLY A 188 -3.65 -5.80 8.99
N ASN A 189 -4.82 -6.25 9.46
CA ASN A 189 -5.02 -6.72 10.83
C ASN A 189 -4.75 -8.23 10.99
N PHE A 190 -4.69 -8.97 9.89
CA PHE A 190 -4.52 -10.43 9.90
C PHE A 190 -3.37 -10.84 8.99
N SER A 191 -2.13 -10.87 9.51
CA SER A 191 -0.95 -11.24 8.71
C SER A 191 -1.06 -12.60 8.03
N MET A 192 -1.63 -13.59 8.71
CA MET A 192 -1.86 -14.95 8.18
C MET A 192 -2.82 -14.98 6.97
N ILE A 193 -3.73 -14.01 6.86
CA ILE A 193 -4.65 -13.87 5.72
C ILE A 193 -4.04 -12.95 4.67
N GLY A 194 -3.44 -11.84 5.11
CA GLY A 194 -2.94 -10.80 4.24
C GLY A 194 -1.70 -11.16 3.43
N ASP A 195 -0.88 -12.08 3.91
CA ASP A 195 0.32 -12.51 3.20
C ASP A 195 0.07 -13.72 2.28
N ASP A 196 -1.10 -14.36 2.41
CA ASP A 196 -1.54 -15.45 1.53
C ASP A 196 -2.49 -14.91 0.44
N LEU A 197 -2.19 -15.27 -0.81
CA LEU A 197 -2.94 -14.77 -1.95
C LEU A 197 -4.38 -15.27 -1.97
N VAL A 198 -4.60 -16.55 -1.64
CA VAL A 198 -5.91 -17.20 -1.71
C VAL A 198 -6.81 -16.66 -0.59
N ASN A 199 -6.33 -16.65 0.64
CA ASN A 199 -7.07 -16.11 1.78
C ASN A 199 -7.36 -14.61 1.61
N SER A 200 -6.42 -13.82 1.09
CA SER A 200 -6.65 -12.42 0.75
C SER A 200 -7.72 -12.25 -0.33
N TYR A 201 -7.78 -13.16 -1.30
CA TYR A 201 -8.82 -13.15 -2.33
C TYR A 201 -10.21 -13.40 -1.74
N HIS A 202 -10.36 -14.39 -0.88
CA HIS A 202 -11.63 -14.65 -0.20
C HIS A 202 -12.03 -13.52 0.75
N LEU A 203 -11.07 -12.88 1.42
CA LEU A 203 -11.32 -11.68 2.22
C LEU A 203 -11.89 -10.54 1.37
N LEU A 204 -11.39 -10.35 0.14
CA LEU A 204 -11.95 -9.39 -0.81
C LEU A 204 -13.42 -9.73 -1.14
N LEU A 205 -13.74 -11.01 -1.39
CA LEU A 205 -15.13 -11.44 -1.63
C LEU A 205 -16.03 -11.13 -0.43
N CYS A 206 -15.53 -11.27 0.80
CA CYS A 206 -16.26 -10.88 2.02
C CYS A 206 -16.53 -9.37 2.09
N CYS A 207 -15.57 -8.55 1.70
CA CYS A 207 -15.75 -7.10 1.64
C CYS A 207 -16.82 -6.71 0.61
N LEU A 208 -16.79 -7.33 -0.57
CA LEU A 208 -17.76 -7.10 -1.64
C LEU A 208 -19.18 -7.54 -1.26
N ASP A 209 -19.30 -8.70 -0.61
CA ASP A 209 -20.56 -9.21 -0.08
C ASP A 209 -21.18 -8.25 0.94
N LEU A 210 -20.38 -7.74 1.89
CA LEU A 210 -20.84 -6.72 2.85
C LEU A 210 -21.35 -5.47 2.14
N ILE A 211 -20.61 -4.98 1.16
CA ILE A 211 -20.95 -3.73 0.46
C ILE A 211 -22.18 -3.92 -0.42
N PHE A 212 -22.32 -5.07 -1.08
CA PHE A 212 -23.51 -5.43 -1.82
C PHE A 212 -24.73 -5.47 -0.90
N ALA A 213 -24.64 -6.14 0.24
CA ALA A 213 -25.72 -6.22 1.21
C ALA A 213 -26.16 -4.82 1.68
N ASN A 214 -25.21 -3.94 2.00
CA ASN A 214 -25.51 -2.56 2.38
C ASN A 214 -26.12 -1.73 1.24
N ALA A 215 -25.63 -1.90 0.01
CA ALA A 215 -26.16 -1.21 -1.17
C ALA A 215 -27.60 -1.64 -1.48
N LEU A 216 -27.91 -2.93 -1.31
CA LEU A 216 -29.24 -3.48 -1.54
C LEU A 216 -30.25 -3.02 -0.47
N LEU A 217 -29.83 -3.02 0.79
CA LEU A 217 -30.67 -2.60 1.93
C LEU A 217 -30.94 -1.10 1.95
N CYS A 218 -30.14 -0.29 1.26
CA CYS A 218 -30.33 1.15 1.16
C CYS A 218 -31.36 1.51 0.06
N PRO A 219 -32.57 1.99 0.41
CA PRO A 219 -33.66 2.17 -0.56
C PRO A 219 -33.31 3.13 -1.70
N TYR A 220 -32.46 4.13 -1.43
CA TYR A 220 -32.07 5.19 -2.37
C TYR A 220 -30.76 4.91 -3.11
N LYS A 221 -30.20 3.70 -3.01
CA LYS A 221 -28.85 3.35 -3.54
C LYS A 221 -28.84 2.16 -4.49
N LYS A 222 -30.00 1.65 -4.87
CA LYS A 222 -30.15 0.61 -5.89
C LYS A 222 -29.59 1.03 -7.26
N ASP A 223 -29.49 2.34 -7.51
CA ASP A 223 -28.89 2.91 -8.72
C ASP A 223 -27.39 2.68 -8.82
N LEU A 224 -26.71 2.26 -7.76
CA LEU A 224 -25.29 1.91 -7.76
C LEU A 224 -25.01 0.50 -8.32
N LEU A 225 -26.01 -0.40 -8.24
CA LEU A 225 -25.87 -1.80 -8.63
C LEU A 225 -25.91 -1.96 -10.16
N ASN A 226 -25.16 -2.93 -10.66
CA ASN A 226 -25.28 -3.38 -12.04
C ASN A 226 -26.54 -4.25 -12.17
N GLN A 227 -27.51 -3.80 -12.97
CA GLN A 227 -28.79 -4.50 -13.15
C GLN A 227 -28.66 -5.86 -13.83
N SER A 228 -27.52 -6.14 -14.46
CA SER A 228 -27.24 -7.43 -15.11
C SER A 228 -26.57 -8.43 -14.17
N PHE A 229 -26.33 -8.07 -12.91
CA PHE A 229 -25.66 -8.95 -11.95
C PHE A 229 -26.55 -10.14 -11.60
N LYS A 230 -26.03 -11.37 -11.80
CA LYS A 230 -26.77 -12.62 -11.57
C LYS A 230 -27.14 -12.88 -10.12
N GLY A 231 -26.49 -12.21 -9.16
CA GLY A 231 -26.78 -12.35 -7.73
C GLY A 231 -27.87 -11.40 -7.22
N LEU A 232 -28.55 -10.66 -8.09
CA LEU A 232 -29.68 -9.81 -7.70
C LEU A 232 -30.93 -10.66 -7.38
N PRO A 233 -31.74 -10.28 -6.38
CA PRO A 233 -33.04 -10.91 -6.14
C PRO A 233 -33.98 -10.79 -7.35
N GLU A 234 -34.81 -11.80 -7.58
CA GLU A 234 -35.77 -11.84 -8.71
C GLU A 234 -36.78 -10.67 -8.68
N ASP A 235 -37.11 -10.20 -7.48
CA ASP A 235 -38.03 -9.08 -7.20
C ASP A 235 -37.34 -7.71 -7.12
N PHE A 236 -36.05 -7.61 -7.46
CA PHE A 236 -35.26 -6.37 -7.37
C PHE A 236 -35.87 -5.19 -8.15
N GLN A 237 -36.57 -5.47 -9.26
CA GLN A 237 -37.23 -4.46 -10.10
C GLN A 237 -38.61 -4.01 -9.57
N ILE A 238 -39.16 -4.67 -8.56
CA ILE A 238 -40.46 -4.34 -7.98
C ILE A 238 -40.28 -3.18 -6.99
N SER A 239 -41.10 -2.12 -7.14
CA SER A 239 -40.98 -0.86 -6.38
C SER A 239 -41.10 -1.02 -4.86
N ASP A 240 -41.73 -2.10 -4.40
CA ASP A 240 -41.96 -2.43 -2.99
C ASP A 240 -41.04 -3.55 -2.44
N PHE A 241 -39.89 -3.80 -3.06
CA PHE A 241 -38.89 -4.74 -2.56
C PHE A 241 -38.53 -4.44 -1.08
N ARG A 242 -38.94 -5.34 -0.19
CA ARG A 242 -38.53 -5.39 1.22
C ARG A 242 -37.77 -6.69 1.42
N THR A 243 -36.48 -6.61 1.76
CA THR A 243 -35.71 -7.77 2.23
C THR A 243 -36.40 -8.33 3.47
N SER A 244 -37.14 -9.43 3.32
CA SER A 244 -37.89 -10.06 4.41
C SER A 244 -37.00 -10.87 5.37
N GLU A 245 -35.78 -11.22 4.96
CA GLU A 245 -34.91 -12.15 5.69
C GLU A 245 -33.45 -11.66 5.72
N GLY A 246 -33.18 -10.62 6.53
CA GLY A 246 -31.81 -10.18 6.84
C GLY A 246 -30.99 -9.64 5.66
N PRO A 247 -29.71 -9.30 5.88
CA PRO A 247 -28.81 -8.88 4.82
C PRO A 247 -28.54 -10.05 3.85
N PRO A 248 -28.66 -9.83 2.52
CA PRO A 248 -28.36 -10.87 1.53
C PRO A 248 -26.89 -11.29 1.63
N CYS A 249 -26.61 -12.56 1.32
CA CYS A 249 -25.26 -13.10 1.28
C CYS A 249 -25.01 -13.69 -0.11
N ILE A 250 -24.13 -13.04 -0.88
CA ILE A 250 -23.79 -13.40 -2.26
C ILE A 250 -22.46 -14.15 -2.39
N ILE A 251 -21.81 -14.52 -1.27
CA ILE A 251 -20.53 -15.26 -1.30
C ILE A 251 -20.56 -16.48 -2.22
N ALA A 252 -21.65 -17.27 -2.20
CA ALA A 252 -21.76 -18.45 -3.06
C ALA A 252 -21.72 -18.08 -4.54
N THR A 253 -22.51 -17.07 -4.93
CA THR A 253 -22.54 -16.53 -6.30
C THR A 253 -21.19 -15.94 -6.70
N LEU A 254 -20.53 -15.19 -5.81
CA LEU A 254 -19.20 -14.64 -6.09
C LEU A 254 -18.16 -15.73 -6.29
N CYS A 255 -18.22 -16.80 -5.49
CA CYS A 255 -17.32 -17.94 -5.64
C CYS A 255 -17.56 -18.69 -6.96
N GLU A 256 -18.82 -18.87 -7.36
CA GLU A 256 -19.17 -19.52 -8.63
C GLU A 256 -18.74 -18.70 -9.85
N LEU A 257 -18.94 -17.38 -9.83
CA LEU A 257 -18.65 -16.50 -10.97
C LEU A 257 -17.16 -16.14 -11.09
N HIS A 258 -16.41 -16.18 -9.98
CA HIS A 258 -15.05 -15.69 -9.91
C HIS A 258 -14.07 -16.70 -9.30
N ASP A 259 -14.32 -17.99 -9.49
CA ASP A 259 -13.41 -19.08 -9.11
C ASP A 259 -12.98 -19.05 -7.64
N GLY A 260 -13.90 -18.67 -6.75
CA GLY A 260 -13.67 -18.68 -5.30
C GLY A 260 -13.91 -20.05 -4.69
N LEU A 261 -13.07 -20.42 -3.72
CA LEU A 261 -13.29 -21.63 -2.90
C LEU A 261 -14.37 -21.37 -1.83
N LEU A 262 -15.58 -21.87 -2.06
CA LEU A 262 -16.76 -21.56 -1.24
C LEU A 262 -16.60 -21.88 0.25
N VAL A 263 -16.02 -23.04 0.58
CA VAL A 263 -15.84 -23.49 1.97
C VAL A 263 -14.88 -22.56 2.71
N GLU A 264 -13.76 -22.22 2.08
CA GLU A 264 -12.75 -21.31 2.64
C GLU A 264 -13.28 -19.89 2.76
N ALA A 265 -13.99 -19.39 1.74
CA ALA A 265 -14.63 -18.07 1.76
C ALA A 265 -15.63 -17.93 2.91
N LYS A 266 -16.46 -18.96 3.14
CA LYS A 266 -17.37 -19.00 4.29
C LYS A 266 -16.61 -19.03 5.61
N GLY A 267 -15.52 -19.80 5.70
CA GLY A 267 -14.65 -19.86 6.87
C GLY A 267 -14.04 -18.49 7.21
N ILE A 268 -13.50 -17.79 6.21
CA ILE A 268 -12.94 -16.43 6.37
C ILE A 268 -14.04 -15.45 6.80
N LYS A 269 -15.21 -15.52 6.17
CA LYS A 269 -16.35 -14.66 6.53
C LYS A 269 -16.76 -14.85 8.00
N GLU A 270 -16.92 -16.09 8.44
CA GLU A 270 -17.46 -16.40 9.77
C GLU A 270 -16.45 -16.18 10.89
N HIS A 271 -15.19 -16.61 10.70
CA HIS A 271 -14.22 -16.67 11.78
C HIS A 271 -13.26 -15.48 11.85
N TYR A 272 -13.16 -14.70 10.77
CA TYR A 272 -12.21 -13.58 10.70
C TYR A 272 -12.89 -12.26 10.36
N PHE A 273 -13.69 -12.23 9.30
CA PHE A 273 -14.28 -10.98 8.83
C PHE A 273 -15.41 -10.49 9.74
N LYS A 274 -16.41 -11.33 10.06
CA LYS A 274 -17.53 -10.94 10.90
C LYS A 274 -17.11 -10.44 12.29
N PRO A 275 -16.26 -11.15 13.07
CA PRO A 275 -15.85 -10.69 14.41
C PRO A 275 -15.02 -9.40 14.39
N TYR A 276 -14.48 -9.05 13.24
CA TYR A 276 -13.68 -7.84 13.07
C TYR A 276 -14.54 -6.61 12.73
N ILE A 277 -15.62 -6.82 11.98
CA ILE A 277 -16.51 -5.76 11.49
C ILE A 277 -17.65 -5.46 12.46
N TYR A 278 -18.14 -6.46 13.19
CA TYR A 278 -19.27 -6.39 14.12
C TYR A 278 -18.83 -6.69 15.55
#